data_AF-A0A072N8E6-F1
#
_entry.id   AF-A0A072N8E6-F1
#
_cell.length_a   1.000
_cell.length_b   1.000
_cell.length_c   1.000
_cell.angle_alpha   90.00
_cell.angle_beta   90.00
_cell.angle_gamma   90.00
#
_symmetry.space_group_name_H-M   'P 1'
#
loop_
_entity.id
_entity.type
_entity.pdbx_description
1 polymer ?
#
loop_
_entity_poly.entity_id
_entity_poly.type
_entity_poly.pdbx_seq_one_letter_code
_entity_poly.pdbx_strand_id
1 'polypeptide(L)'
;MNAPRLLTTVLTGVSAALIAYSAFYVRGDTAGVLRYLRERGDVRELEASGAGAAAVQAARENLSALALSIADPDFATRMIPVALLIGLLVGGLVWRSFGSRAGQAARGDVQERMVLGVAYRRGGQFTAEDLRRFSPLSEEQVGTVTRRMLETGQLVRDGDTYRLAR
;
A
#
# COMPACT_ATOMS: atom_id res chain seq x y z
N MET A 1 1.85 14.96 13.38
CA MET A 1 0.75 14.23 12.70
C MET A 1 1.12 14.06 11.24
N ASN A 2 1.14 12.82 10.73
CA ASN A 2 1.54 12.55 9.35
C ASN A 2 0.30 12.73 8.45
N ALA A 3 0.03 13.95 7.99
CA ALA A 3 -1.06 14.26 7.05
C ALA A 3 -1.19 13.25 5.88
N PRO A 4 -0.10 12.82 5.19
CA PRO A 4 -0.22 11.81 4.14
C PRO A 4 -0.66 10.43 4.64
N ARG A 5 -0.25 10.03 5.85
CA ARG A 5 -0.68 8.76 6.48
C ARG A 5 -2.17 8.79 6.81
N LEU A 6 -2.67 9.93 7.28
CA LEU A 6 -4.08 10.10 7.59
C LEU A 6 -4.91 10.04 6.32
N LEU A 7 -4.49 10.76 5.28
CA LEU A 7 -5.15 10.76 3.98
C LEU A 7 -5.23 9.36 3.38
N THR A 8 -4.11 8.62 3.33
CA THR A 8 -4.10 7.26 2.79
C THR A 8 -4.98 6.30 3.61
N THR A 9 -4.92 6.39 4.94
CA THR A 9 -5.75 5.57 5.83
C THR A 9 -7.24 5.79 5.59
N VAL A 10 -7.67 7.05 5.53
CA VAL A 10 -9.07 7.41 5.30
C VAL A 10 -9.50 6.94 3.91
N LEU A 11 -8.71 7.23 2.87
CA LEU A 11 -9.03 6.85 1.50
C LEU A 11 -9.17 5.33 1.37
N THR A 12 -8.22 4.57 1.92
CA THR A 12 -8.27 3.10 1.86
C THR A 12 -9.45 2.52 2.66
N GLY A 13 -9.77 3.09 3.83
CA GLY A 13 -10.94 2.67 4.60
C GLY A 13 -12.27 2.94 3.88
N VAL A 14 -12.43 4.13 3.29
CA VAL A 14 -13.62 4.49 2.50
C VAL A 14 -13.74 3.62 1.26
N SER A 15 -12.65 3.41 0.51
CA SER A 15 -12.64 2.52 -0.64
C SER A 15 -13.03 1.09 -0.27
N ALA A 16 -12.51 0.56 0.84
CA ALA A 16 -12.87 -0.78 1.32
C ALA A 16 -14.35 -0.89 1.69
N ALA A 17 -14.92 0.13 2.34
CA ALA A 17 -16.34 0.17 2.64
C ALA A 17 -17.21 0.19 1.38
N LEU A 18 -16.84 0.98 0.37
CA LEU A 18 -17.55 1.05 -0.92
C LEU A 18 -17.47 -0.27 -1.70
N ILE A 19 -16.32 -0.94 -1.67
CA ILE A 19 -16.14 -2.25 -2.29
C ILE A 19 -17.00 -3.29 -1.57
N ALA A 20 -16.98 -3.32 -0.25
CA ALA A 20 -17.82 -4.22 0.54
C ALA A 20 -19.32 -3.98 0.28
N TYR A 21 -19.75 -2.72 0.26
CA TYR A 21 -21.12 -2.36 -0.09
C TYR A 21 -21.50 -2.85 -1.50
N SER A 22 -20.63 -2.64 -2.49
CA SER A 22 -20.85 -3.12 -3.86
C SER A 22 -20.96 -4.64 -3.92
N ALA A 23 -20.16 -5.37 -3.13
CA ALA A 23 -20.23 -6.82 -3.04
C ALA A 23 -21.56 -7.28 -2.42
N PHE A 24 -22.05 -6.60 -1.38
CA PHE A 24 -23.36 -6.88 -0.80
C PHE A 24 -24.50 -6.55 -1.78
N TYR A 25 -24.38 -5.45 -2.53
CA TYR A 25 -25.37 -5.04 -3.52
C TYR A 25 -25.64 -6.08 -4.59
N VAL A 26 -24.62 -6.86 -4.98
CA VAL A 26 -24.78 -7.97 -5.94
C VAL A 26 -24.85 -9.34 -5.26
N ARG A 27 -24.96 -9.39 -3.92
CA ARG A 27 -24.92 -10.63 -3.12
C ARG A 27 -23.71 -11.52 -3.40
N GLY A 28 -22.60 -10.94 -3.84
CA GLY A 28 -21.40 -11.67 -4.26
C GLY A 28 -21.50 -12.38 -5.61
N ASP A 29 -22.55 -12.16 -6.40
CA ASP A 29 -22.73 -12.77 -7.73
C ASP A 29 -21.84 -12.10 -8.79
N THR A 30 -20.56 -12.44 -8.77
CA THR A 30 -19.57 -11.94 -9.72
C THR A 30 -19.81 -12.47 -11.14
N ALA A 31 -20.36 -13.67 -11.28
CA ALA A 31 -20.73 -14.26 -12.57
C ALA A 31 -21.87 -13.46 -13.22
N GLY A 32 -22.89 -13.10 -12.45
CA GLY A 32 -23.97 -12.21 -12.87
C GLY A 32 -23.45 -10.85 -13.33
N VAL A 33 -22.53 -10.24 -12.57
CA VAL A 33 -21.88 -8.97 -12.97
C VAL A 33 -21.14 -9.10 -14.29
N LEU A 34 -20.36 -10.17 -14.49
CA LEU A 34 -19.65 -10.41 -15.76
C LEU A 34 -20.63 -10.59 -16.92
N ARG A 35 -21.72 -11.31 -16.72
CA ARG A 35 -22.80 -11.45 -17.72
C ARG A 35 -23.43 -10.10 -18.05
N TYR A 36 -23.71 -9.27 -17.03
CA TYR A 36 -24.22 -7.91 -17.25
C TYR A 36 -23.25 -7.03 -18.04
N LEU A 37 -21.95 -7.09 -17.74
CA LEU A 37 -20.94 -6.31 -18.44
C LEU A 37 -20.79 -6.74 -19.91
N ARG A 38 -20.91 -8.04 -20.20
CA ARG A 38 -20.92 -8.57 -21.56
C ARG A 38 -22.13 -8.07 -22.34
N GLU A 39 -23.33 -8.24 -21.80
CA GLU A 39 -24.57 -7.85 -22.49
C GLU A 39 -24.68 -6.34 -22.66
N ARG A 40 -24.09 -5.56 -21.75
CA ARG A 40 -23.95 -4.12 -21.92
C ARG A 40 -23.04 -3.77 -23.11
N GLY A 41 -22.00 -4.57 -23.35
CA GLY A 41 -21.15 -4.47 -24.54
C GLY A 41 -21.95 -4.75 -25.80
N ASP A 42 -22.71 -5.84 -25.81
CA ASP A 42 -23.53 -6.26 -26.96
C ASP A 42 -24.58 -5.21 -27.32
N VAL A 43 -25.25 -4.61 -26.32
CA VAL A 43 -26.19 -3.49 -26.54
C VAL A 43 -25.50 -2.28 -27.19
N ARG A 44 -24.28 -1.94 -26.76
CA ARG A 44 -23.51 -0.83 -27.34
C ARG A 44 -23.09 -1.11 -28.77
N GLU A 45 -22.69 -2.35 -29.06
CA GLU A 45 -22.33 -2.77 -30.41
C GLU A 45 -23.57 -2.75 -31.33
N LEU A 46 -24.72 -3.21 -30.85
CA LEU A 46 -25.99 -3.17 -31.56
C LEU A 46 -26.45 -1.73 -31.86
N GLU A 47 -26.23 -0.81 -30.93
CA GLU A 47 -26.45 0.63 -31.14
C GLU A 47 -25.49 1.19 -32.19
N ALA A 48 -24.19 0.84 -32.11
CA ALA A 48 -23.16 1.31 -33.02
C ALA A 48 -23.34 0.75 -34.45
N SER A 49 -23.89 -0.46 -34.59
CA SER A 49 -24.18 -1.08 -35.89
C SER A 49 -25.38 -0.46 -36.60
N GLY A 50 -26.06 0.51 -35.98
CA GLY A 50 -27.25 1.17 -36.54
C GLY A 50 -28.48 0.26 -36.57
N ALA A 51 -28.56 -0.71 -35.65
CA ALA A 51 -29.73 -1.58 -35.56
C ALA A 51 -31.01 -0.76 -35.28
N GLY A 52 -32.16 -1.29 -35.73
CA GLY A 52 -33.44 -0.62 -35.56
C GLY A 52 -33.74 -0.32 -34.08
N ALA A 53 -34.34 0.85 -33.82
CA ALA A 53 -34.62 1.34 -32.46
C ALA A 53 -35.40 0.32 -31.59
N ALA A 54 -36.29 -0.47 -32.18
CA ALA A 54 -37.02 -1.52 -31.48
C ALA A 54 -36.11 -2.66 -30.97
N ALA A 55 -35.09 -3.06 -31.74
CA ALA A 55 -34.13 -4.09 -31.34
C ALA A 55 -33.21 -3.58 -30.22
N VAL A 56 -32.76 -2.33 -30.31
CA VAL A 56 -31.97 -1.68 -29.24
C VAL A 56 -32.79 -1.57 -27.95
N GLN A 57 -34.06 -1.16 -28.05
CA GLN A 57 -34.93 -1.03 -26.89
C GLN A 57 -35.19 -2.38 -26.21
N ALA A 58 -35.47 -3.44 -26.97
CA ALA A 58 -35.62 -4.79 -26.42
C ALA A 58 -34.33 -5.28 -25.74
N ALA A 59 -33.16 -4.99 -26.32
CA ALA A 59 -31.88 -5.33 -25.71
C ALA A 59 -31.63 -4.57 -24.39
N ARG A 60 -32.03 -3.29 -24.30
CA ARG A 60 -31.98 -2.49 -23.07
C ARG A 60 -32.93 -3.02 -21.99
N GLU A 61 -34.11 -3.50 -22.37
CA GLU A 61 -35.08 -4.12 -21.45
C GLU A 61 -34.55 -5.44 -20.89
N ASN A 62 -33.92 -6.27 -21.72
CA ASN A 62 -33.24 -7.48 -21.26
C ASN A 62 -32.08 -7.14 -20.30
N LEU A 63 -31.31 -6.09 -20.61
CA LEU A 63 -30.24 -5.61 -19.74
C LEU A 63 -30.75 -5.12 -18.38
N SER A 64 -31.88 -4.40 -18.36
CA SER A 64 -32.47 -3.90 -17.11
C SER A 64 -33.06 -5.03 -16.26
N ALA A 65 -33.71 -6.01 -16.89
CA ALA A 65 -34.18 -7.22 -16.22
C ALA A 65 -33.01 -8.01 -15.59
N LEU A 66 -31.89 -8.12 -16.32
CA LEU A 66 -30.68 -8.74 -15.81
C LEU A 66 -30.11 -7.99 -14.61
N ALA A 67 -30.04 -6.66 -14.67
CA ALA A 67 -29.58 -5.84 -13.55
C ALA A 67 -30.43 -6.03 -12.29
N LEU A 68 -31.76 -6.08 -12.44
CA LEU A 68 -32.70 -6.33 -11.33
C LEU A 68 -32.54 -7.74 -10.73
N SER A 69 -32.17 -8.73 -11.54
CA SER A 69 -31.97 -10.10 -11.04
C SER A 69 -30.74 -10.26 -10.15
N ILE A 70 -29.71 -9.43 -10.38
CA ILE A 70 -28.43 -9.49 -9.68
C ILE A 70 -28.45 -8.57 -8.45
N ALA A 71 -29.05 -7.38 -8.58
CA ALA A 71 -29.09 -6.38 -7.52
C ALA A 71 -30.03 -6.76 -6.36
N ASP A 72 -29.58 -6.55 -5.13
CA ASP A 72 -30.39 -6.63 -3.91
C ASP A 72 -30.10 -5.40 -3.02
N PRO A 73 -30.82 -4.27 -3.26
CA PRO A 73 -30.59 -3.04 -2.51
C PRO A 73 -31.01 -3.16 -1.04
N ASP A 74 -32.03 -3.97 -0.73
CA ASP A 74 -32.52 -4.16 0.64
C ASP A 74 -31.49 -4.91 1.50
N PHE A 75 -30.85 -5.93 0.92
CA PHE A 75 -29.74 -6.60 1.58
C PHE A 75 -28.54 -5.67 1.77
N ALA A 76 -28.18 -4.90 0.73
CA ALA A 76 -27.04 -3.97 0.78
C ALA A 76 -27.21 -2.89 1.86
N THR A 77 -28.40 -2.30 1.96
CA THR A 77 -28.72 -1.26 2.96
C THR A 77 -28.63 -1.79 4.38
N ARG A 78 -29.11 -3.02 4.63
CA ARG A 78 -28.96 -3.69 5.93
C ARG A 78 -27.50 -3.98 6.27
N MET A 79 -26.63 -4.16 5.28
CA MET A 79 -25.20 -4.45 5.44
C MET A 79 -24.31 -3.21 5.51
N ILE A 80 -24.87 -1.99 5.42
CA ILE A 80 -24.10 -0.73 5.60
C ILE A 80 -23.24 -0.75 6.88
N PRO A 81 -23.74 -1.16 8.06
CA PRO A 81 -22.92 -1.22 9.27
C PRO A 81 -21.71 -2.15 9.12
N VAL A 82 -21.89 -3.30 8.46
CA VAL A 82 -20.83 -4.28 8.22
C VAL A 82 -19.79 -3.73 7.24
N ALA A 83 -20.23 -3.08 6.15
CA ALA A 83 -19.35 -2.43 5.19
C ALA A 83 -18.49 -1.33 5.86
N LEU A 84 -19.09 -0.55 6.75
CA LEU A 84 -18.36 0.45 7.55
C LEU A 84 -17.36 -0.20 8.51
N LEU A 85 -17.72 -1.30 9.18
CA LEU A 85 -16.79 -2.05 10.03
C LEU A 85 -15.60 -2.61 9.23
N ILE A 86 -15.84 -3.12 8.02
CA ILE A 86 -14.77 -3.57 7.11
C ILE A 86 -13.86 -2.38 6.75
N GLY A 87 -14.44 -1.23 6.40
CA GLY A 87 -13.68 -0.02 6.11
C GLY A 87 -12.81 0.43 7.29
N LEU A 88 -13.36 0.42 8.51
CA LEU A 88 -12.63 0.75 9.74
C LEU A 88 -11.52 -0.28 10.03
N LEU A 89 -11.79 -1.57 9.85
CA LEU A 89 -10.79 -2.63 10.03
C LEU A 89 -9.62 -2.42 9.06
N VAL A 90 -9.91 -2.25 7.77
CA VAL A 90 -8.89 -2.07 6.73
C VAL A 90 -8.11 -0.78 6.95
N GLY A 91 -8.80 0.33 7.25
CA GLY A 91 -8.16 1.60 7.63
C GLY A 91 -7.25 1.43 8.85
N GLY A 92 -7.72 0.74 9.89
CA GLY A 92 -6.95 0.42 11.09
C GLY A 92 -5.70 -0.42 10.79
N LEU A 93 -5.80 -1.42 9.91
CA LEU A 93 -4.66 -2.23 9.46
C LEU A 93 -3.63 -1.40 8.69
N VAL A 94 -4.08 -0.54 7.78
CA VAL A 94 -3.20 0.39 7.05
C VAL A 94 -2.54 1.36 8.01
N TRP A 95 -3.30 1.96 8.93
CA TRP A 95 -2.77 2.82 9.96
C TRP A 95 -1.71 2.10 10.80
N ARG A 96 -1.97 0.85 11.21
CA ARG A 96 -1.04 0.02 11.97
C ARG A 96 0.22 -0.30 11.16
N SER A 97 0.12 -0.56 9.84
CA SER A 97 1.29 -0.85 9.01
C SER A 97 2.23 0.35 8.83
N PHE A 98 1.70 1.58 8.84
CA PHE A 98 2.52 2.78 8.93
C PHE A 98 3.14 2.96 10.33
N GLY A 99 2.43 2.57 11.39
CA GLY A 99 2.94 2.59 12.77
C GLY A 99 4.05 1.57 13.01
N SER A 100 3.92 0.37 12.44
CA SER A 100 4.96 -0.67 12.50
C SER A 100 6.23 -0.25 11.77
N ARG A 101 6.12 0.64 10.76
CA ARG A 101 7.28 1.23 10.06
C ARG A 101 7.87 2.45 10.77
N ALA A 102 7.07 3.21 11.52
CA ALA A 102 7.56 4.35 12.31
C ALA A 102 8.29 3.90 13.58
N GLY A 103 7.95 2.74 14.15
CA GLY A 103 8.67 2.07 15.22
C GLY A 103 9.72 1.07 14.74
N GLN A 104 9.82 0.82 13.42
CA GLN A 104 10.96 0.14 12.83
C GLN A 104 12.11 1.14 12.88
N ALA A 105 12.78 1.13 14.03
CA ALA A 105 13.98 1.89 14.34
C ALA A 105 14.79 2.15 13.09
N ALA A 106 15.19 3.41 12.93
CA ALA A 106 16.31 3.86 12.10
C ALA A 106 17.18 2.67 11.70
N ARG A 107 16.96 2.17 10.48
CA ARG A 107 17.60 0.99 9.89
C ARG A 107 19.06 0.94 10.30
N GLY A 108 19.38 0.14 11.34
CA GLY A 108 20.76 -0.19 11.68
C GLY A 108 21.47 -0.63 10.41
N ASP A 109 20.83 -1.51 9.66
CA ASP A 109 21.26 -2.00 8.36
C ASP A 109 21.62 -0.93 7.32
N VAL A 110 20.92 0.21 7.25
CA VAL A 110 21.24 1.24 6.23
C VAL A 110 22.36 2.16 6.70
N GLN A 111 22.34 2.56 7.97
CA GLN A 111 23.44 3.36 8.53
C GLN A 111 24.73 2.54 8.59
N GLU A 112 24.64 1.26 8.96
CA GLU A 112 25.74 0.28 8.93
C GLU A 112 26.22 0.04 7.51
N ARG A 113 25.33 -0.14 6.52
CA ARG A 113 25.72 -0.23 5.09
C ARG A 113 26.42 1.02 4.59
N MET A 114 26.04 2.21 5.06
CA MET A 114 26.73 3.45 4.73
C MET A 114 28.14 3.47 5.32
N VAL A 115 28.31 3.05 6.57
CA VAL A 115 29.63 2.92 7.22
C VAL A 115 30.50 1.89 6.50
N LEU A 116 29.96 0.70 6.20
CA LEU A 116 30.65 -0.34 5.43
C LEU A 116 31.04 0.16 4.04
N GLY A 117 30.16 0.91 3.36
CA GLY A 117 30.44 1.49 2.05
C GLY A 117 31.56 2.52 2.04
N VAL A 118 31.77 3.26 3.15
CA VAL A 118 32.93 4.14 3.33
C VAL A 118 34.18 3.30 3.66
N ALA A 119 34.05 2.33 4.56
CA ALA A 119 35.14 1.45 4.96
C ALA A 119 35.73 0.70 3.76
N TYR A 120 34.92 0.08 2.90
CA TYR A 120 35.41 -0.62 1.70
C TYR A 120 36.07 0.31 0.69
N ARG A 121 35.56 1.54 0.50
CA ARG A 121 36.19 2.55 -0.38
C ARG A 121 37.54 3.04 0.14
N ARG A 122 37.81 2.89 1.44
CA ARG A 122 39.04 3.31 2.10
C ARG A 122 39.96 2.15 2.51
N GLY A 123 39.73 0.95 1.99
CA GLY A 123 40.60 -0.20 2.28
C GLY A 123 40.42 -0.78 3.68
N GLY A 124 39.28 -0.52 4.32
CA GLY A 124 38.89 -1.09 5.61
C GLY A 124 39.30 -0.27 6.84
N GLN A 125 39.91 0.90 6.66
CA GLN A 125 40.26 1.85 7.72
C GLN A 125 39.65 3.23 7.41
N PHE A 126 39.02 3.88 8.39
CA PHE A 126 38.38 5.19 8.21
C PHE A 126 38.25 5.94 9.54
N THR A 127 38.06 7.26 9.49
CA THR A 127 37.83 8.10 10.67
C THR A 127 36.35 8.50 10.83
N ALA A 128 35.98 9.04 12.00
CA ALA A 128 34.66 9.63 12.18
C ALA A 128 34.42 10.82 11.24
N GLU A 129 35.47 11.56 10.87
CA GLU A 129 35.40 12.67 9.93
C GLU A 129 35.15 12.17 8.50
N ASP A 130 35.76 11.05 8.10
CA ASP A 130 35.48 10.42 6.81
C ASP A 130 34.00 10.03 6.68
N LEU A 131 33.38 9.51 7.75
CA LEU A 131 31.95 9.21 7.73
C LEU A 131 31.08 10.46 7.53
N ARG A 132 31.45 11.60 8.14
CA ARG A 132 30.72 12.86 7.95
C ARG A 132 30.89 13.42 6.54
N ARG A 133 32.07 13.21 5.94
CA ARG A 133 32.41 13.74 4.62
C ARG A 133 31.84 12.92 3.47
N PHE A 134 31.80 11.59 3.62
CA PHE A 134 31.43 10.67 2.53
C PHE A 134 30.06 10.00 2.71
N SER A 135 29.37 10.26 3.81
CA SER A 135 28.03 9.74 4.10
C SER A 135 27.10 10.87 4.54
N PRO A 136 25.80 10.84 4.19
CA PRO A 136 24.82 11.84 4.64
C PRO A 136 24.42 11.66 6.12
N LEU A 137 25.32 11.14 6.97
CA LEU A 137 25.07 10.90 8.38
C LEU A 137 25.31 12.17 9.20
N SER A 138 24.40 12.48 10.12
CA SER A 138 24.65 13.53 11.12
C SER A 138 25.67 13.08 12.15
N GLU A 139 26.27 14.03 12.89
CA GLU A 139 27.26 13.75 13.93
C GLU A 139 26.73 12.76 15.00
N GLU A 140 25.48 12.94 15.43
CA GLU A 140 24.81 12.07 16.39
C GLU A 140 24.59 10.65 15.83
N GLN A 141 24.28 10.54 14.54
CA GLN A 141 24.11 9.25 13.86
C GLN A 141 25.44 8.52 13.68
N VAL A 142 26.52 9.24 13.34
CA VAL A 142 27.86 8.67 13.25
C VAL A 142 28.25 8.09 14.60
N GLY A 143 28.08 8.82 15.70
CA GLY A 143 28.41 8.34 17.04
C GLY A 143 27.57 7.14 17.48
N THR A 144 26.28 7.14 17.15
CA THR A 144 25.36 6.04 17.50
C THR A 144 25.68 4.76 16.71
N VAL A 145 25.93 4.87 15.41
CA VAL A 145 26.17 3.69 14.55
C VAL A 145 27.55 3.09 14.78
N THR A 146 28.60 3.91 14.96
CA THR A 146 29.95 3.39 15.23
C THR A 146 30.02 2.71 16.59
N ARG A 147 29.38 3.26 17.62
CA ARG A 147 29.28 2.62 18.95
C ARG A 147 28.61 1.25 18.84
N ARG A 148 27.48 1.16 18.14
CA ARG A 148 26.77 -0.12 17.91
C ARG A 148 27.63 -1.12 17.13
N MET A 149 28.33 -0.68 16.09
CA MET A 149 29.20 -1.56 15.29
C MET A 149 30.46 -2.01 16.05
N LEU A 150 30.95 -1.23 17.01
CA LEU A 150 32.00 -1.66 17.94
C LEU A 150 31.48 -2.69 18.95
N GLU A 151 30.30 -2.46 19.52
CA GLU A 151 29.66 -3.37 20.50
C GLU A 151 29.32 -4.74 19.87
N THR A 152 28.96 -4.75 18.59
CA THR A 152 28.68 -5.97 17.83
C THR A 152 29.93 -6.63 17.23
N GLY A 153 31.12 -6.05 17.46
CA GLY A 153 32.39 -6.60 16.99
C GLY A 153 32.63 -6.48 15.49
N GLN A 154 31.85 -5.68 14.76
CA GLN A 154 32.04 -5.45 13.32
C GLN A 154 33.14 -4.41 13.03
N LEU A 155 33.38 -3.50 13.98
CA LEU A 155 34.47 -2.54 13.94
C LEU A 155 35.44 -2.78 15.10
N VAL A 156 36.70 -2.44 14.87
CA VAL A 156 37.74 -2.35 15.89
C VAL A 156 38.24 -0.92 15.92
N ARG A 157 38.34 -0.34 17.12
CA ARG A 157 38.95 0.98 17.29
C ARG A 157 40.46 0.84 17.30
N ASP A 158 41.13 1.61 16.45
CA ASP A 158 42.59 1.66 16.31
C ASP A 158 43.03 3.13 16.45
N GLY A 159 43.25 3.55 17.69
CA GLY A 159 43.48 4.95 18.06
C GLY A 159 42.29 5.86 17.71
N ASP A 160 42.55 6.82 16.82
CA ASP A 160 41.56 7.77 16.29
C ASP A 160 40.82 7.25 15.04
N THR A 161 41.15 6.03 14.61
CA THR A 161 40.56 5.40 13.43
C THR A 161 39.71 4.19 13.79
N TYR A 162 38.83 3.81 12.86
CA TYR A 162 38.04 2.59 12.90
C TYR A 162 38.51 1.66 11.79
N ARG A 163 38.67 0.38 12.13
CA ARG A 163 39.00 -0.69 11.19
C ARG A 163 37.88 -1.72 11.16
N LEU A 164 37.60 -2.29 9.99
CA LEU A 164 36.72 -3.47 9.91
C LEU A 164 37.34 -4.66 10.66
N ALA A 165 36.56 -5.26 11.55
CA ALA A 165 36.88 -6.58 12.07
C ALA A 165 36.81 -7.58 10.91
N ARG A 166 37.82 -8.45 10.80
CA ARG A 166 37.82 -9.54 9.82
C ARG A 166 37.00 -10.70 10.33
#